data_AF-A0A852M9R9-F1
#
_entry.id   AF-A0A852M9R9-F1
#
_cell.length_a   1.000
_cell.length_b   1.000
_cell.length_c   1.000
_cell.angle_alpha   90.00
_cell.angle_beta   90.00
_cell.angle_gamma   90.00
#
_symmetry.space_group_name_H-M   'P 1'
#
loop_
_entity.id
_entity.type
_entity.pdbx_description
1 polymer ?
#
loop_
_entity_poly.entity_id
_entity_poly.type
_entity_poly.pdbx_seq_one_letter_code
_entity_poly.pdbx_strand_id
1 'polypeptide(L)'
;EQPDTPNDFSCQTQDIRTITCTWSQGGNTYLYGRHSPKYTLFEEISQKPIPCTVRCSKQCSCSWDGDKQRVWNITLTVENPLGKKTAIDTFHVTHRGRIFSFLFFHNISDTHHQYHRITLSGLQPHTEYTARARCGAAKHFWRWSEWSKAQTIRTKEAPPSGKLDIWREITPVPGGRNVTLYWKQASGFRANGRSISYEVTWKKEDDDDKAESITFPSVYNSTRISIDNHSYTISIKAKNDVNYSLPSVLIIPKATGNSRNIFTELSGSELKEERVNGTDDGIFISWERSDQYDSYIIDWCNLPMLQPCDLQWKRFGANTSSALISSGAFVPGVRYNFHIYGLAANRTSLLEKKTGYFRELPPLLDPIVEKIELTFNAVTLSWDSYLTNESWTGFVRGYRVYVSPIEQNCSLEGSYKHVLS
;
A
#
# COMPACT_ATOMS: atom_id res chain seq x y z
N GLU A 1 2.69 -28.98 31.42
CA GLU A 1 3.18 -27.63 31.77
C GLU A 1 2.03 -26.74 32.24
N GLN A 2 2.31 -25.55 32.82
CA GLN A 2 1.26 -24.57 33.10
C GLN A 2 0.53 -24.21 31.79
N PRO A 3 -0.77 -23.86 31.84
CA PRO A 3 -1.49 -23.49 30.63
C PRO A 3 -0.98 -22.13 30.12
N ASP A 4 -0.95 -21.96 28.80
CA ASP A 4 -0.66 -20.66 28.19
C ASP A 4 -1.80 -19.68 28.45
N THR A 5 -1.48 -18.38 28.39
CA THR A 5 -2.53 -17.34 28.32
C THR A 5 -3.33 -17.55 27.04
N PRO A 6 -4.68 -17.61 27.10
CA PRO A 6 -5.50 -17.77 25.91
C PRO A 6 -5.26 -16.65 24.90
N ASN A 7 -4.73 -16.99 23.72
CA ASN A 7 -4.47 -16.03 22.64
C ASN A 7 -5.69 -15.92 21.72
N ASP A 8 -5.85 -14.74 21.10
CA ASP A 8 -6.97 -14.41 20.21
C ASP A 8 -8.35 -14.58 20.84
N PHE A 9 -8.45 -14.40 22.16
CA PHE A 9 -9.75 -14.39 22.84
C PHE A 9 -10.55 -13.18 22.38
N SER A 10 -11.68 -13.43 21.72
CA SER A 10 -12.59 -12.39 21.28
C SER A 10 -14.02 -12.90 21.27
N CYS A 11 -14.93 -12.04 21.73
CA CYS A 11 -16.35 -12.27 21.71
C CYS A 11 -17.03 -11.44 20.62
N GLN A 12 -17.93 -12.08 19.89
CA GLN A 12 -18.69 -11.47 18.80
C GLN A 12 -20.15 -11.86 18.91
N THR A 13 -21.01 -11.06 18.30
CA THR A 13 -22.44 -11.34 18.18
C THR A 13 -22.88 -11.13 16.73
N GLN A 14 -23.74 -12.00 16.23
CA GLN A 14 -24.26 -11.90 14.85
C GLN A 14 -25.67 -11.31 14.82
N ASP A 15 -26.47 -11.56 15.85
CA ASP A 15 -27.90 -11.26 15.93
C ASP A 15 -28.27 -10.42 17.17
N ILE A 16 -27.27 -9.95 17.94
CA ILE A 16 -27.41 -9.15 19.17
C ILE A 16 -28.08 -9.97 20.31
N ARG A 17 -28.36 -11.25 20.09
CA ARG A 17 -28.99 -12.16 21.06
C ARG A 17 -28.01 -13.23 21.50
N THR A 18 -27.33 -13.86 20.56
CA THR A 18 -26.36 -14.90 20.81
C THR A 18 -24.97 -14.27 20.85
N ILE A 19 -24.28 -14.43 21.98
CA ILE A 19 -22.87 -14.06 22.11
C ILE A 19 -22.05 -15.32 21.88
N THR A 20 -21.05 -15.22 21.02
CA THR A 20 -20.10 -16.30 20.74
C THR A 20 -18.69 -15.80 20.98
N CYS A 21 -18.01 -16.41 21.93
CA CYS A 21 -16.60 -16.16 22.16
C CYS A 21 -15.75 -17.27 21.55
N THR A 22 -14.62 -16.89 20.98
CA THR A 22 -13.65 -17.78 20.36
C THR A 22 -12.25 -17.50 20.89
N TRP A 23 -11.43 -18.54 21.03
CA TRP A 23 -10.01 -18.43 21.40
C TRP A 23 -9.20 -19.60 20.83
N SER A 24 -7.87 -19.41 20.76
CA SER A 24 -6.93 -20.47 20.40
C SER A 24 -6.54 -21.32 21.62
N GLN A 25 -6.29 -22.60 21.42
CA GLN A 25 -6.04 -23.57 22.51
C GLN A 25 -4.64 -23.42 23.16
N GLY A 26 -3.72 -22.66 22.55
CA GLY A 26 -2.33 -22.55 22.99
C GLY A 26 -1.49 -23.79 22.65
N GLY A 27 -0.28 -23.88 23.21
CA GLY A 27 0.61 -25.04 23.07
C GLY A 27 0.06 -26.28 23.79
N ASN A 28 0.46 -27.48 23.35
CA ASN A 28 0.02 -28.72 24.02
C ASN A 28 0.64 -28.82 25.42
N THR A 29 -0.21 -28.88 26.45
CA THR A 29 0.23 -28.98 27.86
C THR A 29 0.59 -30.40 28.29
N TYR A 30 0.37 -31.41 27.42
CA TYR A 30 0.57 -32.86 27.62
C TYR A 30 -0.21 -33.47 28.80
N LEU A 31 -1.30 -32.82 29.24
CA LEU A 31 -2.19 -33.30 30.30
C LEU A 31 -3.54 -33.73 29.71
N TYR A 32 -3.96 -34.97 30.00
CA TYR A 32 -5.13 -35.61 29.39
C TYR A 32 -6.16 -36.09 30.43
N GLY A 33 -7.39 -36.34 29.97
CA GLY A 33 -8.48 -36.83 30.81
C GLY A 33 -8.87 -35.84 31.91
N ARG A 34 -8.93 -36.28 33.16
CA ARG A 34 -9.36 -35.44 34.31
C ARG A 34 -8.40 -34.28 34.61
N HIS A 35 -7.17 -34.34 34.10
CA HIS A 35 -6.13 -33.34 34.31
C HIS A 35 -5.99 -32.38 33.12
N SER A 36 -6.84 -32.50 32.10
CA SER A 36 -6.83 -31.60 30.94
C SER A 36 -7.19 -30.17 31.34
N PRO A 37 -6.74 -29.15 30.57
CA PRO A 37 -7.13 -27.78 30.80
C PRO A 37 -8.65 -27.60 30.80
N LYS A 38 -9.18 -26.91 31.81
CA LYS A 38 -10.59 -26.54 31.90
C LYS A 38 -10.75 -25.06 31.58
N TYR A 39 -11.73 -24.76 30.73
CA TYR A 39 -12.06 -23.41 30.32
C TYR A 39 -13.36 -22.98 30.99
N THR A 40 -13.34 -21.82 31.64
CA THR A 40 -14.50 -21.23 32.31
C THR A 40 -14.62 -19.78 31.90
N LEU A 41 -15.81 -19.38 31.45
CA LEU A 41 -16.12 -17.99 31.14
C LEU A 41 -16.88 -17.38 32.33
N PHE A 42 -16.44 -16.21 32.75
CA PHE A 42 -17.03 -15.47 33.86
C PHE A 42 -17.40 -14.07 33.41
N GLU A 43 -18.61 -13.63 33.74
CA GLU A 43 -19.03 -12.25 33.49
C GLU A 43 -18.76 -11.39 34.72
N GLU A 44 -17.91 -10.39 34.57
CA GLU A 44 -17.40 -9.60 35.69
C GLU A 44 -18.43 -8.60 36.24
N ILE A 45 -19.40 -8.16 35.42
CA ILE A 45 -20.43 -7.18 35.81
C ILE A 45 -21.55 -7.85 36.62
N SER A 46 -22.03 -9.02 36.18
CA SER A 46 -23.07 -9.77 36.89
C SER A 46 -22.52 -10.69 37.99
N GLN A 47 -21.19 -10.84 38.06
CA GLN A 47 -20.48 -11.73 38.99
C GLN A 47 -20.96 -13.18 38.92
N LYS A 48 -21.27 -13.66 37.71
CA LYS A 48 -21.77 -15.03 37.48
C LYS A 48 -20.96 -15.78 36.41
N PRO A 49 -20.77 -17.10 36.57
CA PRO A 49 -20.23 -17.94 35.50
C PRO A 49 -21.24 -18.05 34.36
N ILE A 50 -20.73 -18.02 33.13
CA ILE A 50 -21.57 -18.12 31.92
C ILE A 50 -21.90 -19.61 31.69
N PRO A 51 -23.19 -19.99 31.64
CA PRO A 51 -23.59 -21.38 31.42
C PRO A 51 -23.50 -21.72 29.92
N CYS A 52 -22.29 -21.96 29.42
CA CYS A 52 -22.07 -22.34 28.03
C CYS A 52 -21.18 -23.60 27.93
N THR A 53 -21.49 -24.46 26.97
CA THR A 53 -20.71 -25.67 26.72
C THR A 53 -19.55 -25.36 25.78
N VAL A 54 -18.33 -25.44 26.30
CA VAL A 54 -17.11 -25.20 25.50
C VAL A 54 -16.91 -26.33 24.50
N ARG A 55 -16.75 -25.97 23.22
CA ARG A 55 -16.40 -26.90 22.14
C ARG A 55 -15.00 -26.55 21.62
N CYS A 56 -14.05 -27.45 21.82
CA CYS A 56 -12.66 -27.24 21.38
C CYS A 56 -12.28 -28.22 20.27
N SER A 57 -11.77 -27.66 19.17
CA SER A 57 -11.10 -28.40 18.09
C SER A 57 -9.72 -27.78 17.83
N LYS A 58 -9.47 -27.15 16.68
CA LYS A 58 -8.30 -26.26 16.46
C LYS A 58 -8.50 -24.86 17.04
N GLN A 59 -9.77 -24.43 17.16
CA GLN A 59 -10.21 -23.20 17.81
C GLN A 59 -11.34 -23.56 18.77
N CYS A 60 -11.32 -22.98 19.97
CA CYS A 60 -12.36 -23.20 20.98
C CYS A 60 -13.45 -22.15 20.84
N SER A 61 -14.69 -22.55 21.09
CA SER A 61 -15.83 -21.62 21.11
C SER A 61 -16.84 -21.94 22.22
N CYS A 62 -17.51 -20.88 22.68
CA CYS A 62 -18.62 -20.94 23.62
C CYS A 62 -19.70 -19.96 23.18
N SER A 63 -20.94 -20.42 23.07
CA SER A 63 -22.08 -19.58 22.69
C SER A 63 -23.18 -19.65 23.74
N TRP A 64 -23.79 -18.50 24.04
CA TRP A 64 -24.92 -18.40 24.97
C TRP A 64 -25.84 -17.24 24.58
N ASP A 65 -27.07 -17.27 25.08
CA ASP A 65 -28.02 -16.16 24.94
C ASP A 65 -27.65 -15.04 25.91
N GLY A 66 -27.30 -13.88 25.37
CA GLY A 66 -27.06 -12.65 26.10
C GLY A 66 -28.38 -12.01 26.54
N ASP A 67 -28.46 -11.65 27.82
CA ASP A 67 -29.57 -10.88 28.37
C ASP A 67 -29.63 -9.45 27.81
N LYS A 68 -30.55 -8.60 28.32
CA LYS A 68 -30.78 -7.20 27.89
C LYS A 68 -29.58 -6.25 28.08
N GLN A 69 -28.41 -6.76 28.43
CA GLN A 69 -27.20 -6.03 28.76
C GLN A 69 -26.39 -5.66 27.51
N ARG A 70 -25.91 -4.42 27.46
CA ARG A 70 -25.26 -3.81 26.28
C ARG A 70 -23.74 -3.87 26.29
N VAL A 71 -23.15 -3.96 27.48
CA VAL A 71 -21.71 -4.05 27.71
C VAL A 71 -21.44 -5.36 28.41
N TRP A 72 -20.55 -6.16 27.84
CA TRP A 72 -20.08 -7.39 28.42
C TRP A 72 -18.61 -7.24 28.75
N ASN A 73 -18.25 -7.67 29.95
CA ASN A 73 -16.88 -7.82 30.38
C ASN A 73 -16.69 -9.29 30.75
N ILE A 74 -16.05 -10.02 29.85
CA ILE A 74 -15.92 -11.47 29.93
C ILE A 74 -14.48 -11.83 30.23
N THR A 75 -14.30 -12.60 31.30
CA THR A 75 -13.03 -13.18 31.69
C THR A 75 -13.04 -14.67 31.34
N LEU A 76 -12.20 -15.06 30.40
CA LEU A 76 -11.88 -16.46 30.12
C LEU A 76 -10.77 -16.91 31.06
N THR A 77 -11.05 -17.94 31.84
CA THR A 77 -10.06 -18.62 32.67
C THR A 77 -9.72 -19.98 32.07
N VAL A 78 -8.43 -20.29 31.94
CA VAL A 78 -7.92 -21.64 31.71
C VAL A 78 -7.15 -22.12 32.93
N GLU A 79 -7.53 -23.29 33.45
CA GLU A 79 -6.88 -23.89 34.61
C GLU A 79 -6.51 -25.35 34.36
N ASN A 80 -5.34 -25.74 34.86
CA ASN A 80 -4.94 -27.14 35.00
C ASN A 80 -4.27 -27.33 36.39
N PRO A 81 -3.92 -28.55 36.81
CA PRO A 81 -3.32 -28.80 38.12
C PRO A 81 -2.00 -28.05 38.40
N LEU A 82 -1.35 -27.48 37.38
CA LEU A 82 -0.06 -26.80 37.49
C LEU A 82 -0.20 -25.27 37.54
N GLY A 83 -1.33 -24.69 37.16
CA GLY A 83 -1.54 -23.25 37.19
C GLY A 83 -2.82 -22.77 36.51
N LYS A 84 -3.07 -21.47 36.64
CA LYS A 84 -4.25 -20.77 36.10
C LYS A 84 -3.82 -19.51 35.36
N LYS A 85 -4.42 -19.28 34.19
CA LYS A 85 -4.24 -18.06 33.38
C LYS A 85 -5.60 -17.51 32.95
N THR A 86 -5.65 -16.21 32.69
CA THR A 86 -6.88 -15.50 32.33
C THR A 86 -6.66 -14.56 31.15
N ALA A 87 -7.68 -14.42 30.31
CA ALA A 87 -7.79 -13.40 29.28
C ALA A 87 -9.14 -12.67 29.43
N ILE A 88 -9.16 -11.37 29.17
CA ILE A 88 -10.35 -10.53 29.36
C ILE A 88 -10.69 -9.87 28.02
N ASP A 89 -11.96 -9.88 27.66
CA ASP A 89 -12.50 -9.11 26.52
C ASP A 89 -13.71 -8.30 26.98
N THR A 90 -13.61 -6.98 26.80
CA THR A 90 -14.68 -6.03 27.10
C THR A 90 -15.23 -5.49 25.79
N PHE A 91 -16.50 -5.75 25.53
CA PHE A 91 -17.13 -5.33 24.29
C PHE A 91 -18.54 -4.80 24.50
N HIS A 92 -18.86 -3.79 23.70
CA HIS A 92 -20.22 -3.31 23.56
C HIS A 92 -20.88 -4.04 22.39
N VAL A 93 -22.05 -4.66 22.62
CA VAL A 93 -22.72 -5.55 21.65
C VAL A 93 -22.98 -4.85 20.31
N THR A 94 -23.24 -3.55 20.32
CA THR A 94 -23.50 -2.74 19.11
C THR A 94 -22.26 -2.44 18.26
N HIS A 95 -21.05 -2.55 18.81
CA HIS A 95 -19.81 -2.20 18.10
C HIS A 95 -19.12 -3.41 17.45
N ARG A 96 -19.50 -4.64 17.82
CA ARG A 96 -18.89 -5.90 17.35
C ARG A 96 -19.79 -6.74 16.44
N GLY A 97 -21.01 -6.28 16.17
CA GLY A 97 -21.89 -6.92 15.18
C GLY A 97 -21.35 -6.74 13.77
N ARG A 98 -21.03 -7.83 13.06
CA ARG A 98 -20.88 -7.79 11.60
C ARG A 98 -22.25 -7.62 10.98
N ILE A 99 -22.74 -6.38 10.92
CA ILE A 99 -24.04 -6.08 10.31
C ILE A 99 -23.83 -5.03 9.22
N PHE A 100 -24.10 -5.40 7.96
CA PHE A 100 -24.32 -4.49 6.83
C PHE A 100 -25.64 -3.69 6.97
N SER A 101 -26.14 -3.53 8.20
CA SER A 101 -27.44 -2.95 8.51
C SER A 101 -27.33 -2.25 9.87
N PHE A 102 -27.26 -0.92 9.83
CA PHE A 102 -27.20 -0.13 11.06
C PHE A 102 -28.55 -0.23 11.79
N LEU A 103 -28.58 -0.89 12.95
CA LEU A 103 -29.75 -0.96 13.82
C LEU A 103 -29.70 0.20 14.82
N PHE A 104 -30.63 1.14 14.71
CA PHE A 104 -30.79 2.25 15.65
C PHE A 104 -31.97 1.98 16.58
N PHE A 105 -31.73 1.94 17.89
CA PHE A 105 -32.80 1.89 18.90
C PHE A 105 -33.06 3.29 19.43
N HIS A 106 -34.31 3.76 19.30
CA HIS A 106 -34.75 5.02 19.89
C HIS A 106 -35.82 4.73 20.93
N ASN A 107 -35.58 5.14 22.18
CA ASN A 107 -36.52 4.99 23.28
C ASN A 107 -37.31 6.31 23.42
N ILE A 108 -38.59 6.30 23.07
CA ILE A 108 -39.43 7.49 23.08
C ILE A 108 -40.27 7.44 24.34
N SER A 109 -39.89 8.23 25.33
CA SER A 109 -40.64 8.45 26.55
C SER A 109 -40.98 9.94 26.71
N ASP A 110 -41.68 10.54 25.73
CA ASP A 110 -42.75 11.51 26.01
C ASP A 110 -43.49 11.96 24.73
N THR A 111 -44.75 12.33 24.92
CA THR A 111 -45.80 12.66 23.96
C THR A 111 -45.85 14.14 23.62
N HIS A 112 -45.85 14.52 22.33
CA HIS A 112 -46.63 15.63 21.71
C HIS A 112 -46.22 15.95 20.25
N HIS A 113 -45.75 14.97 19.47
CA HIS A 113 -45.46 15.19 18.04
C HIS A 113 -46.30 14.25 17.17
N GLN A 114 -46.96 14.81 16.15
CA GLN A 114 -47.86 14.10 15.23
C GLN A 114 -47.13 13.04 14.39
N TYR A 115 -45.78 13.01 14.43
CA TYR A 115 -44.95 11.99 13.78
C TYR A 115 -43.62 11.82 14.53
N HIS A 116 -43.12 10.58 14.59
CA HIS A 116 -41.81 10.26 15.18
C HIS A 116 -40.70 10.52 14.15
N ARG A 117 -39.67 11.28 14.55
CA ARG A 117 -38.50 11.60 13.71
C ARG A 117 -37.25 10.96 14.30
N ILE A 118 -36.48 10.27 13.45
CA ILE A 118 -35.16 9.74 13.81
C ILE A 118 -34.18 10.21 12.72
N THR A 119 -33.04 10.75 13.13
CA THR A 119 -31.97 11.17 12.22
C THR A 119 -30.85 10.15 12.28
N LEU A 120 -30.52 9.54 11.13
CA LEU A 120 -29.40 8.63 11.00
C LEU A 120 -28.17 9.42 10.52
N SER A 121 -27.18 9.58 11.39
CA SER A 121 -25.92 10.24 11.09
C SER A 121 -24.82 9.24 10.70
N GLY A 122 -23.73 9.73 10.10
CA GLY A 122 -22.56 8.91 9.74
C GLY A 122 -22.71 8.07 8.47
N LEU A 123 -23.77 8.28 7.67
CA LEU A 123 -23.92 7.65 6.36
C LEU A 123 -22.91 8.23 5.36
N GLN A 124 -22.34 7.38 4.51
CA GLN A 124 -21.46 7.80 3.43
C GLN A 124 -22.23 8.65 2.40
N PRO A 125 -21.64 9.73 1.86
CA PRO A 125 -22.24 10.56 0.81
C PRO A 125 -22.47 9.78 -0.49
N HIS A 126 -23.43 10.24 -1.30
CA HIS A 126 -23.77 9.67 -2.60
C HIS A 126 -23.89 8.13 -2.64
N THR A 127 -24.35 7.54 -1.54
CA THR A 127 -24.41 6.09 -1.36
C THR A 127 -25.86 5.68 -1.17
N GLU A 128 -26.24 4.57 -1.79
CA GLU A 128 -27.57 4.01 -1.66
C GLU A 128 -27.68 3.14 -0.41
N TYR A 129 -28.74 3.39 0.36
CA TYR A 129 -29.08 2.66 1.57
C TYR A 129 -30.51 2.16 1.46
N THR A 130 -30.79 1.04 2.12
CA THR A 130 -32.16 0.56 2.31
C THR A 130 -32.54 0.72 3.77
N ALA A 131 -33.60 1.48 4.04
CA ALA A 131 -34.12 1.70 5.38
C ALA A 131 -35.42 0.92 5.60
N ARG A 132 -35.55 0.32 6.79
CA ARG A 132 -36.77 -0.32 7.31
C ARG A 132 -36.88 -0.03 8.80
N ALA A 133 -38.10 0.10 9.29
CA ALA A 133 -38.40 0.31 10.70
C ALA A 133 -39.34 -0.77 11.22
N ARG A 134 -39.26 -1.09 12.51
CA ARG A 134 -40.26 -1.88 13.24
C ARG A 134 -40.34 -1.34 14.66
N CYS A 135 -41.50 -1.44 15.29
CA CYS A 135 -41.73 -0.92 16.63
C CYS A 135 -42.00 -2.05 17.63
N GLY A 136 -41.84 -1.76 18.91
CA GLY A 136 -42.16 -2.66 20.00
C GLY A 136 -42.69 -1.84 21.17
N ALA A 137 -43.59 -2.42 21.96
CA ALA A 137 -44.15 -1.72 23.12
C ALA A 137 -43.04 -1.38 24.13
N ALA A 138 -43.05 -0.15 24.65
CA ALA A 138 -42.07 0.30 25.65
C ALA A 138 -42.28 -0.37 27.03
N LYS A 139 -43.54 -0.64 27.40
CA LYS A 139 -43.93 -1.41 28.60
C LYS A 139 -44.49 -2.76 28.17
N HIS A 140 -44.13 -3.82 28.90
CA HIS A 140 -44.52 -5.21 28.58
C HIS A 140 -44.09 -5.67 27.17
N PHE A 141 -42.85 -5.33 26.77
CA PHE A 141 -42.28 -5.79 25.51
C PHE A 141 -42.23 -7.33 25.44
N TRP A 142 -42.94 -7.92 24.48
CA TRP A 142 -42.94 -9.37 24.25
C TRP A 142 -42.61 -9.76 22.80
N ARG A 143 -42.88 -8.88 21.82
CA ARG A 143 -42.57 -9.11 20.40
C ARG A 143 -42.39 -7.78 19.67
N TRP A 144 -41.51 -7.77 18.66
CA TRP A 144 -41.43 -6.68 17.68
C TRP A 144 -42.59 -6.76 16.68
N SER A 145 -43.03 -5.63 16.15
CA SER A 145 -43.86 -5.60 14.95
C SER A 145 -43.12 -6.25 13.77
N GLU A 146 -43.88 -6.58 12.73
CA GLU A 146 -43.30 -6.85 11.42
C GLU A 146 -42.55 -5.61 10.89
N TRP A 147 -41.62 -5.85 9.97
CA TRP A 147 -40.85 -4.78 9.33
C TRP A 147 -41.73 -3.92 8.42
N SER A 148 -41.46 -2.62 8.41
CA SER A 148 -42.00 -1.73 7.39
C SER A 148 -41.49 -2.12 6.00
N LYS A 149 -42.18 -1.60 4.98
CA LYS A 149 -41.70 -1.69 3.59
C LYS A 149 -40.26 -1.13 3.49
N ALA A 150 -39.45 -1.80 2.69
CA ALA A 150 -38.11 -1.35 2.33
C ALA A 150 -38.20 -0.04 1.56
N GLN A 151 -37.51 0.99 2.06
CA GLN A 151 -37.34 2.24 1.32
C GLN A 151 -35.87 2.38 0.94
N THR A 152 -35.61 2.42 -0.36
CA THR A 152 -34.29 2.78 -0.88
C THR A 152 -34.15 4.30 -0.86
N ILE A 153 -33.03 4.77 -0.32
CA ILE A 153 -32.66 6.19 -0.24
C ILE A 153 -31.22 6.35 -0.74
N ARG A 154 -30.93 7.48 -1.37
CA ARG A 154 -29.56 7.87 -1.72
C ARG A 154 -29.20 9.12 -0.94
N THR A 155 -28.07 9.08 -0.25
CA THR A 155 -27.54 10.28 0.42
C THR A 155 -27.14 11.33 -0.62
N LYS A 156 -27.20 12.61 -0.23
CA LYS A 156 -26.76 13.71 -1.11
C LYS A 156 -25.26 13.61 -1.40
N GLU A 157 -24.85 14.27 -2.47
CA GLU A 157 -23.44 14.44 -2.78
C GLU A 157 -22.74 15.29 -1.72
N ALA A 158 -21.45 15.05 -1.56
CA ALA A 158 -20.56 15.85 -0.73
C ALA A 158 -19.25 16.08 -1.48
N PRO A 159 -18.39 17.03 -1.08
CA PRO A 159 -17.09 17.22 -1.73
C PRO A 159 -16.26 15.92 -1.73
N PRO A 160 -15.42 15.68 -2.75
CA PRO A 160 -14.58 14.48 -2.78
C PRO A 160 -13.65 14.45 -1.55
N SER A 161 -13.50 13.27 -0.96
CA SER A 161 -12.70 13.07 0.26
C SER A 161 -11.53 12.13 -0.01
N GLY A 162 -10.42 12.32 0.71
CA GLY A 162 -9.17 11.59 0.49
C GLY A 162 -8.18 12.41 -0.34
N LYS A 163 -6.98 11.86 -0.57
CA LYS A 163 -5.89 12.52 -1.31
C LYS A 163 -5.71 11.89 -2.68
N LEU A 164 -5.16 12.67 -3.62
CA LEU A 164 -4.64 12.15 -4.87
C LEU A 164 -3.17 11.77 -4.64
N ASP A 165 -2.76 10.66 -5.23
CA ASP A 165 -1.36 10.28 -5.30
C ASP A 165 -0.78 10.90 -6.57
N ILE A 166 0.09 11.91 -6.39
CA ILE A 166 0.62 12.74 -7.47
C ILE A 166 2.13 12.54 -7.60
N TRP A 167 2.60 12.55 -8.84
CA TRP A 167 4.03 12.47 -9.17
C TRP A 167 4.38 13.29 -10.40
N ARG A 168 5.67 13.36 -10.72
CA ARG A 168 6.20 14.27 -11.74
C ARG A 168 7.43 13.72 -12.45
N GLU A 169 7.59 14.14 -13.69
CA GLU A 169 8.83 14.05 -14.48
C GLU A 169 9.24 15.46 -14.90
N ILE A 170 10.53 15.80 -14.79
CA ILE A 170 11.05 17.12 -15.18
C ILE A 170 12.02 16.93 -16.33
N THR A 171 11.74 17.58 -17.45
CA THR A 171 12.60 17.61 -18.63
C THR A 171 13.14 19.04 -18.81
N PRO A 172 14.47 19.24 -18.77
CA PRO A 172 15.05 20.55 -19.06
C PRO A 172 14.80 20.92 -20.53
N VAL A 173 14.43 22.17 -20.78
CA VAL A 173 14.24 22.71 -22.13
C VAL A 173 14.94 24.07 -22.25
N PRO A 174 15.33 24.51 -23.47
CA PRO A 174 15.85 25.86 -23.63
C PRO A 174 14.87 26.90 -23.07
N GLY A 175 15.32 27.70 -22.12
CA GLY A 175 14.50 28.74 -21.48
C GLY A 175 13.64 28.30 -20.29
N GLY A 176 13.68 27.04 -19.86
CA GLY A 176 12.93 26.59 -18.69
C GLY A 176 12.89 25.08 -18.51
N ARG A 177 11.76 24.58 -18.02
CA ARG A 177 11.55 23.15 -17.72
C ARG A 177 10.13 22.75 -18.10
N ASN A 178 10.01 21.59 -18.72
CA ASN A 178 8.73 20.92 -18.88
C ASN A 178 8.52 19.99 -17.69
N VAL A 179 7.38 20.13 -17.02
CA VAL A 179 6.98 19.25 -15.92
C VAL A 179 5.79 18.42 -16.40
N THR A 180 6.01 17.13 -16.60
CA THR A 180 4.91 16.19 -16.82
C THR A 180 4.41 15.75 -15.45
N LEU A 181 3.16 16.08 -15.14
CA LEU A 181 2.47 15.74 -13.90
C LEU A 181 1.62 14.49 -14.11
N TYR A 182 1.63 13.61 -13.13
CA TYR A 182 0.83 12.39 -13.09
C TYR A 182 0.01 12.35 -11.80
N TRP A 183 -1.20 11.83 -11.85
CA TRP A 183 -2.04 11.65 -10.66
C TRP A 183 -2.92 10.40 -10.76
N LYS A 184 -3.16 9.78 -9.61
CA LYS A 184 -4.12 8.68 -9.45
C LYS A 184 -4.88 8.81 -8.13
N GLN A 185 -6.05 8.19 -8.07
CA GLN A 185 -6.85 8.15 -6.85
C GLN A 185 -6.18 7.22 -5.83
N ALA A 186 -5.85 7.73 -4.63
CA ALA A 186 -5.30 6.88 -3.58
C ALA A 186 -6.37 5.91 -3.04
N SER A 187 -5.96 4.85 -2.35
CA SER A 187 -6.85 3.78 -1.86
C SER A 187 -8.01 4.26 -0.96
N GLY A 188 -7.87 5.41 -0.30
CA GLY A 188 -8.91 6.02 0.53
C GLY A 188 -9.74 7.11 -0.16
N PHE A 189 -9.53 7.36 -1.45
CA PHE A 189 -10.23 8.40 -2.18
C PHE A 189 -11.69 8.02 -2.41
N ARG A 190 -12.60 8.99 -2.22
CA ARG A 190 -14.02 8.86 -2.50
C ARG A 190 -14.51 10.09 -3.26
N ALA A 191 -15.09 9.85 -4.43
CA ALA A 191 -15.67 10.90 -5.27
C ALA A 191 -16.85 11.63 -4.59
N ASN A 192 -17.59 10.93 -3.73
CA ASN A 192 -18.76 11.43 -3.01
C ASN A 192 -19.83 12.09 -3.92
N GLY A 193 -19.85 11.73 -5.20
CA GLY A 193 -20.73 12.28 -6.22
C GLY A 193 -20.67 11.45 -7.50
N ARG A 194 -21.46 11.86 -8.50
CA ARG A 194 -21.64 11.10 -9.74
C ARG A 194 -20.38 11.04 -10.60
N SER A 195 -19.66 12.15 -10.71
CA SER A 195 -18.44 12.28 -11.51
C SER A 195 -17.49 13.26 -10.83
N ILE A 196 -16.21 13.20 -11.24
CA ILE A 196 -15.20 14.16 -10.82
C ILE A 196 -14.46 14.74 -12.04
N SER A 197 -13.87 15.89 -11.85
CA SER A 197 -12.84 16.48 -12.72
C SER A 197 -11.61 16.82 -11.87
N TYR A 198 -10.47 17.05 -12.50
CA TYR A 198 -9.24 17.44 -11.83
C TYR A 198 -8.88 18.88 -12.17
N GLU A 199 -8.49 19.66 -11.18
CA GLU A 199 -7.96 21.02 -11.38
C GLU A 199 -6.50 21.01 -10.96
N VAL A 200 -5.62 21.29 -11.91
CA VAL A 200 -4.17 21.44 -11.72
C VAL A 200 -3.86 22.92 -11.64
N THR A 201 -3.27 23.35 -10.52
CA THR A 201 -2.83 24.73 -10.32
C THR A 201 -1.33 24.78 -10.07
N TRP A 202 -0.66 25.79 -10.60
CA TRP A 202 0.76 26.03 -10.31
C TRP A 202 0.98 27.52 -10.05
N LYS A 203 1.84 27.80 -9.08
CA LYS A 203 2.23 29.15 -8.70
C LYS A 203 3.70 29.20 -8.36
N LYS A 204 4.34 30.31 -8.69
CA LYS A 204 5.73 30.59 -8.31
C LYS A 204 5.80 30.82 -6.80
N GLU A 205 6.87 30.39 -6.14
CA GLU A 205 6.98 30.48 -4.67
C GLU A 205 7.35 31.89 -4.19
N ASP A 206 8.21 32.58 -4.95
CA ASP A 206 8.76 33.90 -4.61
C ASP A 206 7.92 35.08 -5.12
N ASP A 207 6.79 34.80 -5.79
CA ASP A 207 5.99 35.78 -6.50
C ASP A 207 4.54 35.70 -6.01
N ASP A 208 3.93 36.86 -5.74
CA ASP A 208 2.50 36.97 -5.39
C ASP A 208 1.61 36.95 -6.65
N ASP A 209 2.22 36.59 -7.78
CA ASP A 209 1.61 36.49 -9.09
C ASP A 209 0.43 35.50 -9.11
N LYS A 210 -0.49 35.76 -10.04
CA LYS A 210 -1.74 35.03 -10.16
C LYS A 210 -1.48 33.56 -10.53
N ALA A 211 -1.89 32.64 -9.67
CA ALA A 211 -1.80 31.20 -9.92
C ALA A 211 -2.50 30.84 -11.25
N GLU A 212 -1.81 30.04 -12.06
CA GLU A 212 -2.38 29.47 -13.28
C GLU A 212 -3.11 28.17 -12.95
N SER A 213 -4.11 27.82 -13.77
CA SER A 213 -4.91 26.63 -13.56
C SER A 213 -5.44 26.03 -14.86
N ILE A 214 -5.46 24.71 -14.95
CA ILE A 214 -6.14 23.97 -16.03
C ILE A 214 -7.03 22.90 -15.40
N THR A 215 -8.23 22.74 -15.95
CA THR A 215 -9.19 21.70 -15.55
C THR A 215 -9.19 20.56 -16.57
N PHE A 216 -9.22 19.32 -16.07
CA PHE A 216 -9.23 18.10 -16.86
C PHE A 216 -10.43 17.21 -16.47
N PRO A 217 -11.09 16.55 -17.44
CA PRO A 217 -12.06 15.48 -17.17
C PRO A 217 -11.45 14.32 -16.39
N SER A 218 -12.29 13.48 -15.76
CA SER A 218 -11.87 12.29 -14.99
C SER A 218 -11.03 11.26 -15.75
N VAL A 219 -11.09 11.27 -17.09
CA VAL A 219 -10.35 10.32 -17.95
C VAL A 219 -8.85 10.63 -17.99
N TYR A 220 -8.47 11.88 -17.72
CA TYR A 220 -7.07 12.30 -17.74
C TYR A 220 -6.42 12.04 -16.38
N ASN A 221 -5.22 11.47 -16.43
CA ASN A 221 -4.36 11.17 -15.29
C ASN A 221 -2.97 11.83 -15.40
N SER A 222 -2.72 12.58 -16.48
CA SER A 222 -1.47 13.29 -16.71
C SER A 222 -1.66 14.57 -17.50
N THR A 223 -0.76 15.53 -17.29
CA THR A 223 -0.62 16.72 -18.13
C THR A 223 0.83 17.18 -18.17
N ARG A 224 1.20 18.00 -19.16
CA ARG A 224 2.49 18.65 -19.21
C ARG A 224 2.31 20.16 -19.13
N ILE A 225 3.06 20.78 -18.22
CA ILE A 225 3.15 22.23 -18.09
C ILE A 225 4.58 22.69 -18.35
N SER A 226 4.74 23.93 -18.80
CA SER A 226 6.04 24.56 -19.00
C SER A 226 6.21 25.65 -17.96
N ILE A 227 7.31 25.60 -17.20
CA ILE A 227 7.63 26.57 -16.15
C ILE A 227 9.05 27.09 -16.37
N ASP A 228 9.35 28.26 -15.80
CA ASP A 228 10.71 28.78 -15.80
C ASP A 228 11.60 28.04 -14.77
N ASN A 229 12.79 28.57 -14.47
CA ASN A 229 13.75 27.94 -13.55
C ASN A 229 13.52 28.25 -12.05
N HIS A 230 12.49 29.01 -11.68
CA HIS A 230 12.19 29.34 -10.30
C HIS A 230 11.53 28.19 -9.52
N SER A 231 11.33 28.35 -8.22
CA SER A 231 10.58 27.38 -7.41
C SER A 231 9.09 27.52 -7.69
N TYR A 232 8.38 26.40 -7.88
CA TYR A 232 6.93 26.36 -8.09
C TYR A 232 6.24 25.43 -7.11
N THR A 233 5.10 25.87 -6.59
CA THR A 233 4.15 25.02 -5.88
C THR A 233 3.06 24.57 -6.85
N ILE A 234 2.93 23.26 -7.02
CA ILE A 234 1.90 22.62 -7.84
C ILE A 234 0.88 21.97 -6.92
N SER A 235 -0.40 22.16 -7.20
CA SER A 235 -1.52 21.58 -6.46
C SER A 235 -2.50 20.93 -7.41
N ILE A 236 -2.92 19.71 -7.10
CA ILE A 236 -3.98 19.01 -7.85
C ILE A 236 -5.15 18.74 -6.89
N LYS A 237 -6.35 19.16 -7.29
CA LYS A 237 -7.61 18.94 -6.57
C LYS A 237 -8.56 18.13 -7.44
N ALA A 238 -9.35 17.25 -6.81
CA ALA A 238 -10.53 16.68 -7.45
C ALA A 238 -11.73 17.60 -7.20
N LYS A 239 -12.62 17.74 -8.18
CA LYS A 239 -13.84 18.55 -8.10
C LYS A 239 -15.03 17.71 -8.50
N ASN A 240 -16.13 17.82 -7.78
CA ASN A 240 -17.44 17.35 -8.24
C ASN A 240 -18.43 18.53 -8.30
N ASP A 241 -19.71 18.24 -8.53
CA ASP A 241 -20.75 19.27 -8.64
C ASP A 241 -21.00 20.04 -7.33
N VAL A 242 -20.49 19.53 -6.19
CA VAL A 242 -20.61 20.17 -4.88
C VAL A 242 -19.43 21.10 -4.61
N ASN A 243 -18.21 20.55 -4.58
CA ASN A 243 -17.00 21.33 -4.28
C ASN A 243 -15.70 20.57 -4.61
N TYR A 244 -14.58 21.18 -4.26
CA TYR A 244 -13.23 20.63 -4.38
C TYR A 244 -12.83 19.75 -3.19
N SER A 245 -11.94 18.78 -3.47
CA SER A 245 -11.19 18.05 -2.46
C SER A 245 -10.11 18.91 -1.82
N LEU A 246 -9.51 18.41 -0.74
CA LEU A 246 -8.25 18.95 -0.26
C LEU A 246 -7.16 18.85 -1.35
N PRO A 247 -6.25 19.82 -1.45
CA PRO A 247 -5.18 19.81 -2.45
C PRO A 247 -4.13 18.75 -2.14
N SER A 248 -3.67 18.07 -3.18
CA SER A 248 -2.43 17.28 -3.14
C SER A 248 -1.33 18.16 -3.73
N VAL A 249 -0.26 18.39 -2.96
CA VAL A 249 0.73 19.44 -3.24
C VAL A 249 2.11 18.84 -3.47
N LEU A 250 2.83 19.42 -4.44
CA LEU A 250 4.20 19.09 -4.80
C LEU A 250 4.97 20.37 -5.06
N ILE A 251 6.21 20.48 -4.55
CA ILE A 251 7.07 21.63 -4.81
C ILE A 251 8.14 21.22 -5.82
N ILE A 252 8.21 21.96 -6.92
CA ILE A 252 9.30 21.87 -7.89
C ILE A 252 10.39 22.86 -7.46
N PRO A 253 11.57 22.39 -7.05
CA PRO A 253 12.63 23.28 -6.57
C PRO A 253 13.18 24.16 -7.69
N LYS A 254 13.84 25.25 -7.33
CA LYS A 254 14.58 26.11 -8.27
C LYS A 254 15.67 25.30 -8.98
N ALA A 255 15.86 25.54 -10.27
CA ALA A 255 16.98 24.99 -11.04
C ALA A 255 18.10 26.04 -11.17
N THR A 256 19.33 25.67 -10.84
CA THR A 256 20.53 26.50 -11.06
C THR A 256 21.21 26.02 -12.36
N GLY A 257 21.83 26.93 -13.11
CA GLY A 257 22.09 26.75 -14.56
C GLY A 257 23.12 25.68 -14.97
N ASN A 258 22.91 25.16 -16.19
CA ASN A 258 23.82 24.43 -17.09
C ASN A 258 24.30 23.01 -16.73
N SER A 259 23.66 22.30 -15.81
CA SER A 259 23.85 20.85 -15.70
C SER A 259 22.86 20.11 -16.60
N ARG A 260 23.38 19.32 -17.56
CA ARG A 260 22.63 18.31 -18.34
C ARG A 260 21.87 17.30 -17.45
N ASN A 261 22.11 17.35 -16.13
CA ASN A 261 21.51 16.54 -15.09
C ASN A 261 21.02 17.46 -13.95
N ILE A 262 19.79 17.95 -13.99
CA ILE A 262 19.16 18.64 -12.82
C ILE A 262 19.13 17.72 -11.58
N PHE A 263 19.28 16.40 -11.77
CA PHE A 263 19.35 15.40 -10.71
C PHE A 263 20.69 15.36 -9.94
N THR A 264 21.76 16.00 -10.43
CA THR A 264 23.07 16.03 -9.76
C THR A 264 23.28 17.22 -8.82
N GLU A 265 22.40 18.23 -8.81
CA GLU A 265 22.62 19.43 -7.98
C GLU A 265 21.90 19.42 -6.62
N LEU A 266 21.02 18.46 -6.36
CA LEU A 266 20.35 18.33 -5.04
C LEU A 266 21.12 17.44 -4.06
N SER A 267 22.16 16.76 -4.53
CA SER A 267 23.05 15.91 -3.74
C SER A 267 24.45 16.22 -4.24
N GLY A 268 25.27 16.90 -3.44
CA GLY A 268 26.59 17.44 -3.83
C GLY A 268 27.66 16.40 -4.21
N SER A 269 27.26 15.21 -4.67
CA SER A 269 28.09 14.11 -5.13
C SER A 269 27.41 13.38 -6.29
N GLU A 270 28.19 12.85 -7.22
CA GLU A 270 27.69 11.87 -8.19
C GLU A 270 27.08 10.69 -7.42
N LEU A 271 25.75 10.58 -7.42
CA LEU A 271 25.06 9.46 -6.82
C LEU A 271 25.45 8.19 -7.59
N LYS A 272 26.13 7.26 -6.90
CA LYS A 272 26.49 5.97 -7.46
C LYS A 272 25.22 5.21 -7.84
N GLU A 273 25.16 4.73 -9.07
CA GLU A 273 24.12 3.81 -9.51
C GLU A 273 24.42 2.42 -8.96
N GLU A 274 23.59 1.96 -8.02
CA GLU A 274 23.74 0.63 -7.44
C GLU A 274 22.91 -0.43 -8.19
N ARG A 275 23.39 -1.67 -8.21
CA ARG A 275 22.66 -2.78 -8.80
C ARG A 275 21.69 -3.38 -7.80
N VAL A 276 20.48 -3.68 -8.24
CA VAL A 276 19.49 -4.43 -7.45
C VAL A 276 19.14 -5.75 -8.13
N ASN A 277 18.91 -6.77 -7.31
CA ASN A 277 18.57 -8.11 -7.77
C ASN A 277 17.05 -8.28 -7.74
N GLY A 278 16.51 -8.80 -8.84
CA GLY A 278 15.15 -9.31 -8.88
C GLY A 278 15.03 -10.68 -8.19
N THR A 279 13.84 -10.94 -7.66
CA THR A 279 13.37 -12.23 -7.15
C THR A 279 12.16 -12.66 -7.99
N ASP A 280 11.68 -13.89 -7.79
CA ASP A 280 10.48 -14.38 -8.49
C ASP A 280 9.22 -13.54 -8.20
N ASP A 281 9.20 -12.83 -7.07
CA ASP A 281 8.07 -12.03 -6.59
C ASP A 281 8.19 -10.52 -6.89
N GLY A 282 9.37 -10.02 -7.28
CA GLY A 282 9.57 -8.60 -7.58
C GLY A 282 11.03 -8.15 -7.52
N ILE A 283 11.26 -6.84 -7.48
CA ILE A 283 12.60 -6.27 -7.33
C ILE A 283 12.72 -5.69 -5.93
N PHE A 284 13.67 -6.20 -5.14
CA PHE A 284 13.89 -5.72 -3.78
C PHE A 284 14.76 -4.47 -3.78
N ILE A 285 14.24 -3.39 -3.20
CA ILE A 285 14.90 -2.10 -3.13
C ILE A 285 15.04 -1.72 -1.67
N SER A 286 16.27 -1.42 -1.24
CA SER A 286 16.59 -0.87 0.08
C SER A 286 17.30 0.46 -0.07
N TRP A 287 17.02 1.39 0.83
CA TRP A 287 17.62 2.73 0.85
C TRP A 287 17.93 3.16 2.29
N GLU A 288 18.81 4.14 2.43
CA GLU A 288 19.14 4.69 3.74
C GLU A 288 18.01 5.55 4.29
N ARG A 289 17.58 5.24 5.53
CA ARG A 289 16.56 6.02 6.23
C ARG A 289 17.19 7.24 6.87
N SER A 290 16.56 8.40 6.70
CA SER A 290 16.88 9.62 7.43
C SER A 290 15.65 10.18 8.14
N ASP A 291 15.84 10.66 9.37
CA ASP A 291 14.77 11.27 10.19
C ASP A 291 14.33 12.64 9.67
N GLN A 292 15.03 13.20 8.68
CA GLN A 292 14.65 14.46 8.04
C GLN A 292 13.49 14.34 7.06
N TYR A 293 13.12 13.12 6.65
CA TYR A 293 12.09 12.87 5.63
C TYR A 293 10.81 12.27 6.22
N ASP A 294 9.67 12.87 5.89
CA ASP A 294 8.34 12.44 6.30
C ASP A 294 7.85 11.21 5.51
N SER A 295 8.41 10.99 4.32
CA SER A 295 8.02 9.90 3.41
C SER A 295 9.06 9.70 2.32
N TYR A 296 8.97 8.56 1.63
CA TYR A 296 9.80 8.24 0.48
C TYR A 296 8.94 7.95 -0.75
N ILE A 297 9.49 8.22 -1.92
CA ILE A 297 8.92 7.82 -3.21
C ILE A 297 9.96 7.07 -4.00
N ILE A 298 9.58 5.93 -4.53
CA ILE A 298 10.37 5.23 -5.55
C ILE A 298 9.60 5.36 -6.85
N ASP A 299 10.26 5.92 -7.86
CA ASP A 299 9.79 5.82 -9.24
C ASP A 299 10.68 4.88 -10.06
N TRP A 300 10.11 4.35 -11.14
CA TRP A 300 10.84 3.48 -12.04
C TRP A 300 10.35 3.52 -13.49
N CYS A 301 11.31 3.22 -14.37
CA CYS A 301 11.18 3.21 -15.83
C CYS A 301 11.93 2.01 -16.43
N ASN A 302 11.46 1.47 -17.55
CA ASN A 302 12.20 0.49 -18.35
C ASN A 302 13.26 1.15 -19.25
N LEU A 303 14.29 0.39 -19.62
CA LEU A 303 15.33 0.73 -20.59
C LEU A 303 15.38 -0.29 -21.75
N PRO A 304 15.75 0.12 -22.98
CA PRO A 304 16.14 1.48 -23.41
C PRO A 304 14.91 2.36 -23.71
N MET A 305 15.08 3.69 -23.64
CA MET A 305 14.03 4.71 -23.84
C MET A 305 13.54 4.85 -25.30
N LEU A 306 13.30 3.74 -26.01
CA LEU A 306 12.80 3.78 -27.40
C LEU A 306 11.32 4.19 -27.50
N GLN A 307 10.61 4.26 -26.38
CA GLN A 307 9.25 4.77 -26.25
C GLN A 307 9.13 5.59 -24.95
N PRO A 308 8.15 6.52 -24.84
CA PRO A 308 7.97 7.28 -23.60
C PRO A 308 7.90 6.30 -22.42
N CYS A 309 8.74 6.53 -21.41
CA CYS A 309 8.80 5.68 -20.23
C CYS A 309 7.38 5.50 -19.65
N ASP A 310 6.99 4.25 -19.40
CA ASP A 310 5.82 3.97 -18.56
C ASP A 310 6.20 4.22 -17.09
N LEU A 311 6.24 5.50 -16.71
CA LEU A 311 6.69 5.95 -15.39
C LEU A 311 5.74 5.44 -14.32
N GLN A 312 6.25 4.57 -13.46
CA GLN A 312 5.51 4.04 -12.33
C GLN A 312 6.13 4.57 -11.04
N TRP A 313 5.30 4.77 -10.01
CA TRP A 313 5.77 5.24 -8.71
C TRP A 313 4.95 4.68 -7.55
N LYS A 314 5.62 4.60 -6.39
CA LYS A 314 5.02 4.16 -5.13
C LYS A 314 5.54 4.99 -3.96
N ARG A 315 4.62 5.41 -3.09
CA ARG A 315 4.90 6.09 -1.82
C ARG A 315 5.13 5.10 -0.68
N PHE A 316 6.02 5.47 0.23
CA PHE A 316 6.31 4.77 1.47
C PHE A 316 6.33 5.77 2.64
N GLY A 317 5.95 5.32 3.84
CA GLY A 317 6.00 6.15 5.05
C GLY A 317 7.42 6.32 5.59
N ALA A 318 7.63 7.32 6.45
CA ALA A 318 8.93 7.62 7.08
C ALA A 318 9.65 6.42 7.73
N ASN A 319 8.89 5.43 8.22
CA ASN A 319 9.42 4.27 8.94
C ASN A 319 9.90 3.14 8.00
N THR A 320 9.90 3.35 6.69
CA THR A 320 10.24 2.34 5.69
C THR A 320 11.63 2.61 5.11
N SER A 321 12.48 1.58 5.06
CA SER A 321 13.84 1.63 4.46
C SER A 321 14.05 0.57 3.38
N SER A 322 13.05 -0.26 3.11
CA SER A 322 13.09 -1.23 2.03
C SER A 322 11.68 -1.61 1.58
N ALA A 323 11.58 -2.05 0.33
CA ALA A 323 10.35 -2.53 -0.25
C ALA A 323 10.62 -3.53 -1.36
N LEU A 324 9.79 -4.57 -1.43
CA LEU A 324 9.64 -5.37 -2.63
C LEU A 324 8.70 -4.64 -3.59
N ILE A 325 9.23 -4.23 -4.75
CA ILE A 325 8.42 -3.70 -5.84
C ILE A 325 7.93 -4.89 -6.65
N SER A 326 6.63 -5.17 -6.56
CA SER A 326 5.97 -6.20 -7.36
C SER A 326 5.06 -5.51 -8.37
N SER A 327 5.27 -5.80 -9.66
CA SER A 327 4.45 -5.28 -10.75
C SER A 327 4.24 -6.37 -11.79
N GLY A 328 2.99 -6.58 -12.21
CA GLY A 328 2.68 -7.47 -13.33
C GLY A 328 3.22 -6.96 -14.68
N ALA A 329 3.66 -5.70 -14.74
CA ALA A 329 4.30 -5.12 -15.92
C ALA A 329 5.80 -5.42 -16.01
N PHE A 330 6.39 -6.11 -15.02
CA PHE A 330 7.79 -6.49 -15.10
C PHE A 330 8.04 -7.63 -16.07
N VAL A 331 8.98 -7.40 -16.99
CA VAL A 331 9.30 -8.33 -18.07
C VAL A 331 10.72 -8.89 -17.87
N PRO A 332 10.90 -10.22 -17.93
CA PRO A 332 12.23 -10.84 -17.94
C PRO A 332 13.10 -10.29 -19.08
N GLY A 333 14.37 -10.01 -18.79
CA GLY A 333 15.31 -9.42 -19.75
C GLY A 333 15.14 -7.92 -19.98
N VAL A 334 14.22 -7.25 -19.29
CA VAL A 334 14.10 -5.79 -19.36
C VAL A 334 14.78 -5.15 -18.14
N ARG A 335 15.62 -4.16 -18.43
CA ARG A 335 16.34 -3.38 -17.42
C ARG A 335 15.44 -2.27 -16.90
N TYR A 336 15.41 -2.07 -15.58
CA TYR A 336 14.63 -1.02 -14.93
C TYR A 336 15.54 -0.11 -14.10
N ASN A 337 15.34 1.20 -14.27
CA ASN A 337 15.97 2.22 -13.44
C ASN A 337 14.99 2.66 -12.37
N PHE A 338 15.50 2.80 -11.15
CA PHE A 338 14.77 3.21 -9.97
C PHE A 338 15.41 4.46 -9.39
N HIS A 339 14.60 5.46 -9.10
CA HIS A 339 15.03 6.64 -8.36
C HIS A 339 14.32 6.70 -7.02
N ILE A 340 15.10 6.85 -5.96
CA ILE A 340 14.59 6.92 -4.60
C ILE A 340 14.65 8.37 -4.16
N TYR A 341 13.50 8.92 -3.78
CA TYR A 341 13.34 10.29 -3.33
C TYR A 341 12.91 10.34 -1.86
N GLY A 342 13.56 11.20 -1.10
CA GLY A 342 13.11 11.62 0.23
C GLY A 342 12.20 12.83 0.12
N LEU A 343 11.09 12.83 0.85
CA LEU A 343 10.16 13.96 0.92
C LEU A 343 10.14 14.59 2.31
N ALA A 344 10.40 15.89 2.36
CA ALA A 344 10.26 16.72 3.56
C ALA A 344 9.41 17.94 3.21
N ALA A 345 8.31 18.17 3.93
CA ALA A 345 7.43 19.33 3.70
C ALA A 345 7.05 19.56 2.21
N ASN A 346 6.68 18.50 1.49
CA ASN A 346 6.35 18.48 0.05
C ASN A 346 7.51 18.80 -0.93
N ARG A 347 8.73 18.98 -0.45
CA ARG A 347 9.94 19.08 -1.28
C ARG A 347 10.55 17.69 -1.46
N THR A 348 11.05 17.42 -2.67
CA THR A 348 11.64 16.14 -3.04
C THR A 348 13.15 16.26 -3.20
N SER A 349 13.92 15.36 -2.58
CA SER A 349 15.36 15.23 -2.77
C SER A 349 15.68 13.85 -3.33
N LEU A 350 16.47 13.77 -4.40
CA LEU A 350 16.94 12.49 -4.94
C LEU A 350 18.02 11.93 -4.01
N LEU A 351 17.81 10.72 -3.48
CA LEU A 351 18.71 10.09 -2.52
C LEU A 351 19.63 9.08 -3.21
N GLU A 352 19.03 8.18 -3.99
CA GLU A 352 19.73 7.04 -4.56
C GLU A 352 19.21 6.73 -5.95
N LYS A 353 20.10 6.18 -6.78
CA LYS A 353 19.75 5.62 -8.09
C LYS A 353 20.09 4.15 -8.09
N LYS A 354 19.15 3.33 -8.53
CA LYS A 354 19.35 1.89 -8.61
C LYS A 354 18.92 1.37 -9.96
N THR A 355 19.56 0.30 -10.38
CA THR A 355 19.25 -0.34 -11.63
C THR A 355 19.24 -1.85 -11.47
N GLY A 356 18.23 -2.52 -12.05
CA GLY A 356 18.15 -3.97 -11.97
C GLY A 356 17.21 -4.57 -12.99
N TYR A 357 17.19 -5.89 -12.99
CA TYR A 357 16.28 -6.69 -13.80
C TYR A 357 15.33 -7.42 -12.86
N PHE A 358 14.08 -7.60 -13.27
CA PHE A 358 13.18 -8.51 -12.57
C PHE A 358 13.68 -9.96 -12.67
N ARG A 359 14.09 -10.35 -13.88
CA ARG A 359 14.82 -11.60 -14.14
C ARG A 359 15.81 -11.38 -15.28
N GLU A 360 17.08 -11.64 -15.03
CA GLU A 360 18.11 -11.60 -16.07
C GLU A 360 17.96 -12.79 -17.01
N LEU A 361 18.17 -12.58 -18.31
CA LEU A 361 18.27 -13.62 -19.33
C LEU A 361 19.66 -13.59 -19.98
N PRO A 362 20.13 -14.72 -20.54
CA PRO A 362 21.39 -14.77 -21.27
C PRO A 362 21.46 -13.69 -22.35
N PRO A 363 22.60 -13.02 -22.56
CA PRO A 363 22.77 -12.05 -23.65
C PRO A 363 22.32 -12.64 -24.99
N LEU A 364 21.58 -11.85 -25.78
CA LEU A 364 21.09 -12.28 -27.09
C LEU A 364 22.14 -12.19 -28.20
N LEU A 365 23.17 -11.36 -28.00
CA LEU A 365 24.23 -11.14 -28.98
C LEU A 365 25.55 -11.64 -28.41
N ASP A 366 26.25 -12.43 -29.22
CA ASP A 366 27.61 -12.89 -28.93
C ASP A 366 28.62 -11.76 -29.17
N PRO A 367 29.73 -11.71 -28.41
CA PRO A 367 30.79 -10.74 -28.66
C PRO A 367 31.45 -11.02 -30.01
N ILE A 368 31.50 -10.01 -30.86
CA ILE A 368 32.16 -10.08 -32.17
C ILE A 368 33.62 -9.65 -31.98
N VAL A 369 34.55 -10.56 -32.25
CA VAL A 369 35.99 -10.24 -32.22
C VAL A 369 36.34 -9.45 -33.48
N GLU A 370 36.71 -8.19 -33.30
CA GLU A 370 36.98 -7.25 -34.41
C GLU A 370 38.45 -7.21 -34.79
N LYS A 371 39.35 -7.34 -33.80
CA LYS A 371 40.79 -7.25 -34.02
C LYS A 371 41.49 -8.47 -33.44
N ILE A 372 42.43 -9.02 -34.21
CA ILE A 372 43.30 -10.11 -33.81
C ILE A 372 44.75 -9.69 -34.09
N GLU A 373 45.58 -9.66 -33.05
CA GLU A 373 47.01 -9.42 -33.16
C GLU A 373 47.78 -10.68 -32.77
N LEU A 374 48.81 -11.02 -33.54
CA LEU A 374 49.58 -12.25 -33.38
C LEU A 374 51.05 -11.92 -33.13
N THR A 375 51.65 -12.63 -32.18
CA THR A 375 53.10 -12.71 -32.01
C THR A 375 53.54 -14.17 -32.21
N PHE A 376 54.85 -14.45 -32.08
CA PHE A 376 55.36 -15.82 -32.24
C PHE A 376 54.81 -16.82 -31.19
N ASN A 377 54.28 -16.34 -30.05
CA ASN A 377 53.80 -17.17 -28.95
C ASN A 377 52.53 -16.66 -28.25
N ALA A 378 51.88 -15.61 -28.77
CA ALA A 378 50.67 -15.06 -28.16
C ALA A 378 49.66 -14.60 -29.22
N VAL A 379 48.39 -14.62 -28.83
CA VAL A 379 47.27 -14.05 -29.57
C VAL A 379 46.56 -13.03 -28.68
N THR A 380 46.33 -11.84 -29.22
CA THR A 380 45.52 -10.79 -28.57
C THR A 380 44.24 -10.65 -29.36
N LEU A 381 43.10 -10.87 -28.68
CA LEU A 381 41.77 -10.69 -29.23
C LEU A 381 41.21 -9.36 -28.70
N SER A 382 40.59 -8.56 -29.56
CA SER A 382 39.89 -7.34 -29.15
C SER A 382 38.49 -7.33 -29.75
N TRP A 383 37.53 -6.97 -28.91
CA TRP A 383 36.13 -6.78 -29.25
C TRP A 383 35.66 -5.50 -28.57
N ASP A 384 34.61 -4.90 -29.11
CA ASP A 384 34.05 -3.68 -28.53
C ASP A 384 33.53 -3.92 -27.11
N SER A 385 33.82 -2.97 -26.23
CA SER A 385 33.29 -2.97 -24.87
C SER A 385 31.77 -2.85 -24.90
N TYR A 386 31.09 -3.53 -23.99
CA TYR A 386 29.64 -3.48 -23.85
C TYR A 386 29.09 -2.05 -23.86
N LEU A 387 28.36 -1.69 -24.92
CA LEU A 387 27.59 -0.46 -24.98
C LEU A 387 26.40 -0.58 -24.01
N THR A 388 26.48 0.16 -22.90
CA THR A 388 25.46 0.23 -21.85
C THR A 388 24.09 0.76 -22.30
N ASN A 389 24.01 1.26 -23.54
CA ASN A 389 22.83 1.88 -24.13
C ASN A 389 21.94 0.90 -24.91
N GLU A 390 22.37 -0.35 -25.13
CA GLU A 390 21.57 -1.35 -25.82
C GLU A 390 20.71 -2.20 -24.86
N SER A 391 19.61 -2.74 -25.39
CA SER A 391 18.60 -3.57 -24.72
C SER A 391 19.16 -4.95 -24.35
N TRP A 392 20.19 -4.98 -23.52
CA TRP A 392 20.74 -6.21 -22.98
C TRP A 392 19.78 -6.80 -21.97
N THR A 393 19.75 -8.14 -21.94
CA THR A 393 18.82 -8.89 -21.12
C THR A 393 19.36 -9.25 -19.73
N GLY A 394 20.56 -8.81 -19.38
CA GLY A 394 21.18 -9.07 -18.08
C GLY A 394 22.48 -8.30 -17.86
N PHE A 395 23.05 -8.38 -16.66
CA PHE A 395 24.35 -7.82 -16.34
C PHE A 395 25.44 -8.81 -16.72
N VAL A 396 26.34 -8.39 -17.61
CA VAL A 396 27.48 -9.22 -17.96
C VAL A 396 28.42 -9.38 -16.75
N ARG A 397 28.80 -10.63 -16.47
CA ARG A 397 29.73 -10.98 -15.38
C ARG A 397 31.15 -11.28 -15.84
N GLY A 398 31.37 -11.45 -17.14
CA GLY A 398 32.68 -11.77 -17.72
C GLY A 398 32.55 -12.55 -19.02
N TYR A 399 33.70 -12.86 -19.61
CA TYR A 399 33.81 -13.57 -20.88
C TYR A 399 34.53 -14.92 -20.68
N ARG A 400 34.25 -15.88 -21.57
CA ARG A 400 35.02 -17.12 -21.66
C ARG A 400 35.64 -17.21 -23.05
N VAL A 401 36.96 -17.39 -23.12
CA VAL A 401 37.72 -17.47 -24.38
C VAL A 401 38.33 -18.85 -24.49
N TYR A 402 38.17 -19.48 -25.66
CA TYR A 402 38.68 -20.81 -25.97
C TYR A 402 39.63 -20.71 -27.15
N VAL A 403 40.79 -21.36 -27.05
CA VAL A 403 41.81 -21.43 -28.12
C VAL A 403 42.26 -22.88 -28.24
N SER A 404 42.18 -23.47 -29.43
CA SER A 404 42.70 -24.81 -29.70
C SER A 404 43.58 -24.84 -30.96
N PRO A 405 44.52 -25.79 -31.05
CA PRO A 405 45.16 -26.14 -32.32
C PRO A 405 44.13 -26.71 -33.31
N ILE A 406 44.37 -26.52 -34.60
CA ILE A 406 43.45 -26.86 -35.71
C ILE A 406 43.02 -28.34 -35.71
N GLU A 407 43.82 -29.24 -35.10
CA GLU A 407 43.58 -30.68 -35.08
C GLU A 407 42.80 -31.18 -33.84
N GLN A 408 42.43 -30.29 -32.92
CA GLN A 408 41.58 -30.63 -31.76
C GLN A 408 40.29 -29.82 -31.79
N ASN A 409 39.17 -30.51 -31.63
CA ASN A 409 37.85 -29.90 -31.48
C ASN A 409 37.87 -28.92 -30.30
N CYS A 410 37.39 -27.69 -30.50
CA CYS A 410 37.13 -26.71 -29.43
C CYS A 410 36.04 -27.25 -28.49
N SER A 411 36.37 -28.19 -27.61
CA SER A 411 35.46 -28.80 -26.65
C SER A 411 35.77 -28.31 -25.23
N LEU A 412 34.76 -28.39 -24.35
CA LEU A 412 34.82 -27.89 -22.96
C LEU A 412 35.84 -28.63 -22.07
N GLU A 413 36.33 -29.79 -22.50
CA GLU A 413 37.32 -30.57 -21.76
C GLU A 413 38.74 -30.02 -22.01
N GLY A 414 39.35 -29.42 -20.99
CA GLY A 414 40.73 -28.92 -21.02
C GLY A 414 40.91 -27.40 -21.11
N SER A 415 39.82 -26.62 -21.08
CA SER A 415 39.90 -25.16 -21.21
C SER A 415 40.44 -24.45 -19.96
N TYR A 416 41.33 -23.48 -20.15
CA TYR A 416 41.76 -22.55 -19.09
C TYR A 416 40.76 -21.39 -18.96
N LYS A 417 40.19 -21.22 -17.77
CA LYS A 417 39.24 -20.15 -17.48
C LYS A 417 40.01 -18.87 -17.15
N HIS A 418 39.99 -17.89 -18.04
CA HIS A 418 40.39 -16.52 -17.71
C HIS A 418 39.15 -15.69 -17.37
N VAL A 419 39.05 -15.23 -16.12
CA VAL A 419 38.03 -14.24 -15.72
C VAL A 419 38.68 -12.87 -15.84
N LEU A 420 38.18 -12.05 -16.77
CA LEU A 420 38.50 -10.62 -16.80
C LEU A 420 37.65 -9.97 -15.70
N SER A 421 38.31 -9.49 -14.64
CA SER A 421 37.71 -8.77 -13.50
C SER A 421 37.42 -7.32 -13.83
#